data_AF-A0A174KCE8-F1
#
_entry.id   AF-A0A174KCE8-F1
#
_cell.length_a   1.000
_cell.length_b   1.000
_cell.length_c   1.000
_cell.angle_alpha   90.00
_cell.angle_beta   90.00
_cell.angle_gamma   90.00
#
_symmetry.space_group_name_H-M   'P 1'
#
loop_
_entity.id
_entity.type
_entity.pdbx_description
1 polymer ?
#
loop_
_entity_poly.entity_id
_entity_poly.type
_entity_poly.pdbx_seq_one_letter_code
_entity_poly.pdbx_strand_id
1 'polypeptide(L)'
;MKIIRQIGIIFTVCWLSQVIAEFLPFDFPASVIGMIFLFICLVTGLLKIEHIQEKSDFLLGNMAFFFVPAGVSIMNYFDILKSSAVQLLIICIVSTVITFAVTAYSVKLTMKLMDRRKK
;
A
#
# COMPACT_ATOMS: atom_id res chain seq x y z
N MET A 1 -3.46 -24.01 16.29
CA MET A 1 -3.89 -23.43 15.00
C MET A 1 -3.59 -21.92 14.89
N LYS A 2 -2.41 -21.46 15.33
CA LYS A 2 -2.09 -20.02 15.31
C LYS A 2 -1.92 -19.50 13.87
N ILE A 3 -1.32 -20.30 12.99
CA ILE A 3 -1.04 -19.91 11.60
C ILE A 3 -2.29 -19.63 10.78
N ILE A 4 -3.29 -20.52 10.85
CA ILE A 4 -4.57 -20.38 10.15
C ILE A 4 -5.29 -19.13 10.64
N ARG A 5 -5.21 -18.83 11.94
CA ARG A 5 -5.81 -17.62 12.52
C ARG A 5 -5.16 -16.35 11.99
N GLN A 6 -3.83 -16.25 12.00
CA GLN A 6 -3.14 -15.04 11.55
C GLN A 6 -3.39 -14.78 10.06
N ILE A 7 -3.24 -15.81 9.23
CA ILE A 7 -3.50 -15.74 7.79
C ILE A 7 -4.98 -15.41 7.55
N GLY A 8 -5.89 -16.08 8.25
CA GLY A 8 -7.33 -15.83 8.14
C GLY A 8 -7.70 -14.38 8.45
N ILE A 9 -7.09 -13.77 9.46
CA ILE A 9 -7.31 -12.35 9.77
C ILE A 9 -6.85 -11.45 8.62
N ILE A 10 -5.63 -11.66 8.11
CA ILE A 10 -5.08 -10.85 7.00
C ILE A 10 -5.97 -10.97 5.76
N PHE A 11 -6.35 -12.19 5.38
CA PHE A 11 -7.24 -12.43 4.24
C PHE A 11 -8.64 -11.84 4.45
N THR A 12 -9.17 -11.88 5.68
CA THR A 12 -10.46 -11.26 6.00
C THR A 12 -10.39 -9.75 5.81
N VAL A 13 -9.30 -9.11 6.26
CA VAL A 13 -9.08 -7.68 6.05
C VAL A 13 -8.98 -7.38 4.54
N CYS A 14 -8.21 -8.15 3.79
CA CYS A 14 -8.09 -7.98 2.34
C CYS A 14 -9.45 -8.11 1.63
N TRP A 15 -10.23 -9.14 1.96
CA TRP A 15 -11.56 -9.35 1.39
C TRP A 15 -12.49 -8.19 1.74
N LEU A 16 -12.62 -7.85 3.02
CA LEU A 16 -13.48 -6.73 3.46
C LEU A 16 -13.12 -5.43 2.73
N SER A 17 -11.83 -5.20 2.51
CA SER A 17 -11.36 -4.01 1.80
C SER A 17 -11.75 -4.00 0.32
N GLN A 18 -11.76 -5.15 -0.35
CA GLN A 18 -12.27 -5.27 -1.72
C GLN A 18 -13.77 -5.01 -1.78
N VAL A 19 -14.54 -5.60 -0.86
CA VAL A 19 -15.98 -5.38 -0.78
C VAL A 19 -16.28 -3.91 -0.57
N ILE A 20 -15.60 -3.24 0.36
CA ILE A 20 -15.76 -1.80 0.60
C ILE A 20 -15.39 -1.00 -0.65
N ALA A 21 -14.30 -1.35 -1.35
CA ALA A 21 -13.89 -0.71 -2.59
C ALA A 21 -14.97 -0.80 -3.68
N GLU A 22 -15.64 -1.94 -3.82
CA GLU A 22 -16.72 -2.14 -4.79
C GLU A 22 -18.00 -1.35 -4.46
N PHE A 23 -18.26 -1.09 -3.18
CA PHE A 23 -19.40 -0.28 -2.74
C PHE A 23 -19.15 1.24 -2.82
N LEU A 24 -17.89 1.68 -2.97
CA LEU A 24 -17.56 3.10 -3.09
C LEU A 24 -17.95 3.64 -4.47
N PRO A 25 -18.54 4.84 -4.56
CA PRO A 25 -18.94 5.43 -5.84
C PRO A 25 -17.76 5.98 -6.67
N PHE A 26 -16.52 5.78 -6.21
CA PHE A 26 -15.31 6.25 -6.87
C PHE A 26 -14.19 5.21 -6.76
N ASP A 27 -13.25 5.24 -7.71
CA ASP A 27 -12.11 4.32 -7.75
C ASP A 27 -11.16 4.60 -6.59
N PHE A 28 -11.20 3.74 -5.57
CA PHE A 28 -10.30 3.81 -4.44
C PHE A 28 -9.58 2.47 -4.23
N PRO A 29 -8.23 2.46 -4.14
CA PRO A 29 -7.48 1.22 -4.02
C PRO A 29 -7.87 0.43 -2.76
N ALA A 30 -8.33 -0.81 -2.95
CA ALA A 30 -8.66 -1.72 -1.84
C ALA A 30 -7.49 -1.91 -0.86
N SER A 31 -6.25 -1.89 -1.35
CA SER A 31 -5.05 -1.98 -0.49
C SER A 31 -4.95 -0.83 0.51
N VAL A 32 -5.32 0.40 0.11
CA VAL A 32 -5.31 1.57 1.00
C VAL A 32 -6.41 1.47 2.04
N ILE A 33 -7.61 1.01 1.65
CA ILE A 33 -8.71 0.73 2.58
C ILE A 33 -8.28 -0.28 3.63
N GLY A 34 -7.63 -1.37 3.21
CA GLY A 34 -7.16 -2.41 4.12
C GLY A 34 -6.10 -1.91 5.11
N MET A 35 -5.18 -1.06 4.66
CA MET A 35 -4.22 -0.42 5.56
C MET A 35 -4.91 0.45 6.61
N ILE A 36 -5.89 1.28 6.21
CA ILE A 36 -6.65 2.13 7.14
C ILE A 36 -7.46 1.27 8.11
N PHE A 37 -8.15 0.25 7.61
CA PHE A 37 -8.97 -0.65 8.42
C PHE A 37 -8.14 -1.40 9.46
N LEU A 38 -7.01 -1.97 9.04
CA LEU A 38 -6.08 -2.67 9.92
C LEU A 38 -5.46 -1.72 10.96
N PHE A 39 -5.14 -0.48 10.56
CA PHE A 39 -4.69 0.57 11.46
C PHE A 39 -5.75 0.90 12.54
N ILE A 40 -7.02 1.05 12.15
CA ILE A 40 -8.12 1.26 13.11
C ILE A 40 -8.24 0.09 14.08
N CYS A 41 -8.17 -1.16 13.59
CA CYS A 41 -8.21 -2.34 14.45
C CYS A 41 -7.05 -2.41 15.45
N LEU A 42 -5.85 -1.94 15.06
CA LEU A 42 -4.68 -1.85 15.92
C LEU A 42 -4.84 -0.75 16.97
N VAL A 43 -5.28 0.45 16.57
CA VAL A 43 -5.46 1.60 17.47
C VAL A 43 -6.57 1.35 18.49
N THR A 44 -7.67 0.69 18.08
CA THR A 44 -8.79 0.35 18.97
C THR A 44 -8.48 -0.82 19.92
N GLY A 45 -7.34 -1.50 19.75
CA GLY A 45 -6.95 -2.66 20.57
C GLY A 45 -7.75 -3.94 20.29
N LEU A 46 -8.66 -3.92 19.31
CA LEU A 46 -9.38 -5.10 18.83
C LEU A 46 -8.41 -6.17 18.30
N LEU A 47 -7.29 -5.72 17.74
CA LEU A 47 -6.23 -6.56 17.22
C LEU A 47 -4.88 -6.14 17.81
N LYS A 48 -4.17 -7.08 18.45
CA LYS A 48 -2.80 -6.87 18.89
C LYS A 48 -1.82 -7.26 17.79
N ILE A 49 -0.69 -6.57 17.69
CA ILE A 49 0.36 -6.84 16.70
C ILE A 49 0.78 -8.32 16.73
N GLU A 50 0.93 -8.88 17.93
CA GLU A 50 1.26 -10.30 18.18
C GLU A 50 0.31 -11.30 17.49
N HIS A 51 -0.93 -10.88 17.19
CA HIS A 51 -1.92 -11.74 16.53
C HIS A 51 -1.69 -11.93 15.04
N ILE A 52 -0.89 -11.08 14.38
CA ILE A 52 -0.66 -11.12 12.93
C ILE A 52 0.82 -11.10 12.53
N GLN A 53 1.71 -10.64 13.43
CA GLN A 53 3.11 -10.35 13.12
C GLN A 53 3.87 -11.52 12.51
N GLU A 54 3.84 -12.71 13.13
CA GLU A 54 4.66 -13.85 12.69
C GLU A 54 4.37 -14.27 11.24
N LYS A 55 3.11 -14.24 10.80
CA LYS A 55 2.74 -14.59 9.42
C LYS A 55 2.80 -13.41 8.47
N SER A 56 2.51 -12.19 8.93
CA SER A 56 2.75 -10.98 8.13
C SER A 56 4.24 -10.88 7.76
N ASP A 57 5.15 -11.08 8.71
CA ASP A 57 6.60 -11.01 8.49
C ASP A 57 7.07 -12.14 7.55
N PHE A 58 6.50 -13.34 7.68
CA PHE A 58 6.79 -14.43 6.74
C PHE A 58 6.35 -14.10 5.30
N LEU A 59 5.14 -13.54 5.12
CA LEU A 59 4.63 -13.14 3.81
C LEU A 59 5.47 -12.01 3.23
N LEU A 60 5.86 -11.04 4.05
CA LEU A 60 6.71 -9.92 3.66
C LEU A 60 8.13 -10.39 3.30
N GLY A 61 8.70 -11.32 4.05
CA GLY A 61 9.99 -11.94 3.74
C GLY A 61 9.99 -12.73 2.43
N ASN A 62 8.83 -13.24 2.01
CA ASN A 62 8.64 -13.96 0.75
C ASN A 62 7.92 -13.13 -0.32
N MET A 63 7.89 -11.79 -0.19
CA MET A 63 7.11 -10.90 -1.06
C MET A 63 7.45 -11.07 -2.56
N ALA A 64 8.72 -11.37 -2.89
CA ALA A 64 9.17 -11.61 -4.25
C ALA A 64 8.39 -12.74 -4.95
N PHE A 65 8.03 -13.81 -4.22
CA PHE A 65 7.23 -14.92 -4.75
C PHE A 65 5.85 -14.43 -5.23
N PHE A 66 5.21 -13.54 -4.46
CA PHE A 66 3.90 -12.97 -4.79
C PHE A 66 3.95 -11.97 -5.96
N PHE A 67 5.12 -11.43 -6.29
CA PHE A 67 5.30 -10.58 -7.46
C PHE A 67 5.47 -11.36 -8.77
N VAL A 68 5.83 -12.65 -8.73
CA VAL A 68 6.01 -13.46 -9.94
C VAL A 68 4.73 -13.51 -10.80
N PRO A 69 3.53 -13.83 -10.27
CA PRO A 69 2.31 -13.84 -11.08
C PRO A 69 1.96 -12.48 -11.68
N ALA A 70 2.18 -11.40 -10.93
CA ALA A 70 1.97 -10.04 -11.42
C ALA A 70 2.93 -9.72 -12.59
N GLY A 71 4.21 -10.11 -12.47
CA GLY A 71 5.20 -9.96 -13.54
C GLY A 71 4.86 -10.76 -14.79
N VAL A 72 4.47 -12.03 -14.64
CA VAL A 72 4.02 -12.88 -15.76
C VAL A 72 2.80 -12.28 -16.45
N SER A 73 1.86 -11.69 -15.69
CA SER A 73 0.68 -11.05 -16.26
C SER A 73 1.03 -9.85 -17.16
N ILE A 74 2.08 -9.09 -16.80
CA ILE A 74 2.59 -7.96 -17.59
C ILE A 74 3.23 -8.43 -18.90
N MET A 75 3.81 -9.64 -18.94
CA MET A 75 4.41 -10.17 -20.17
C MET A 75 3.40 -10.31 -21.32
N ASN A 76 2.10 -10.47 -21.03
CA ASN A 76 1.06 -10.47 -22.05
C ASN A 76 0.95 -9.15 -22.83
N TYR A 77 1.48 -8.05 -22.27
CA TYR A 77 1.47 -6.71 -22.87
C TYR A 77 2.88 -6.21 -23.18
N PHE A 78 3.86 -7.11 -23.27
CA PHE A 78 5.27 -6.75 -23.39
C PHE A 78 5.59 -5.88 -24.61
N ASP A 79 4.95 -6.13 -25.75
CA ASP A 79 5.18 -5.35 -26.98
C ASP A 79 4.77 -3.87 -26.81
N ILE A 80 3.65 -3.62 -26.14
CA ILE A 80 3.17 -2.27 -25.83
C ILE A 80 4.12 -1.60 -24.84
N LEU A 81 4.52 -2.33 -23.79
CA LEU A 81 5.48 -1.82 -22.81
C LEU A 81 6.82 -1.47 -23.46
N LYS A 82 7.32 -2.29 -24.38
CA LYS A 82 8.58 -2.06 -25.08
C LYS A 82 8.52 -0.80 -25.93
N SER A 83 7.41 -0.58 -26.63
CA SER A 83 7.20 0.64 -27.44
C SER A 83 7.20 1.92 -26.60
N SER A 84 6.71 1.86 -25.36
CA SER A 84 6.61 3.02 -24.45
C SER A 84 7.65 3.02 -23.33
N ALA A 85 8.63 2.11 -23.34
CA ALA A 85 9.54 1.87 -22.21
C ALA A 85 10.30 3.13 -21.80
N VAL A 86 10.82 3.88 -22.77
CA VAL A 86 11.56 5.13 -22.52
C VAL A 86 10.66 6.19 -21.89
N GLN A 87 9.43 6.33 -22.42
CA GLN A 87 8.46 7.30 -21.91
C GLN A 87 8.01 6.94 -20.49
N LEU A 88 7.75 5.66 -20.21
CA LEU A 88 7.43 5.17 -18.87
C LEU A 88 8.57 5.43 -17.89
N LEU A 89 9.82 5.15 -18.28
CA LEU A 89 10.99 5.36 -17.43
C LEU A 89 11.14 6.84 -17.06
N ILE A 90 11.02 7.74 -18.04
CA ILE A 90 11.07 9.19 -17.81
C ILE A 90 9.94 9.62 -16.86
N ILE A 91 8.69 9.20 -17.13
CA ILE A 91 7.54 9.53 -16.29
C ILE A 91 7.74 9.02 -14.86
N CYS A 92 8.23 7.79 -14.67
CA CYS A 92 8.49 7.22 -13.35
C CYS A 92 9.53 8.03 -12.58
N ILE A 93 10.68 8.35 -13.19
CA ILE A 93 11.74 9.12 -12.51
C ILE A 93 11.23 10.52 -12.17
N VAL A 94 10.66 11.23 -13.14
CA VAL A 94 10.20 12.61 -12.97
C VAL A 94 9.07 12.67 -11.95
N SER A 95 8.06 11.80 -12.04
CA SER A 95 6.95 11.78 -11.09
C SER A 95 7.40 11.41 -9.68
N THR A 96 8.36 10.48 -9.54
CA THR A 96 8.94 10.13 -8.24
C THR A 96 9.63 11.33 -7.61
N VAL A 97 10.55 11.99 -8.34
CA VAL A 97 11.29 13.16 -7.83
C VAL A 97 10.33 14.28 -7.46
N ILE A 98 9.35 14.59 -8.32
CA ILE A 98 8.35 15.63 -8.06
C ILE A 98 7.52 15.28 -6.83
N THR A 99 7.03 14.05 -6.71
CA THR A 99 6.22 13.61 -5.57
C THR A 99 6.99 13.76 -4.26
N PHE A 100 8.23 13.28 -4.21
CA PHE A 100 9.10 13.43 -3.03
C PHE A 100 9.36 14.90 -2.69
N ALA A 101 9.65 15.73 -3.70
CA ALA A 101 9.87 17.16 -3.48
C ALA A 101 8.62 17.83 -2.90
N VAL A 102 7.45 17.60 -3.50
CA VAL A 102 6.17 18.15 -3.02
C VAL A 102 5.89 17.68 -1.59
N THR A 103 6.01 16.39 -1.28
CA THR A 103 5.82 15.88 0.08
C THR A 103 6.78 16.55 1.07
N ALA A 104 8.06 16.67 0.74
CA ALA A 104 9.06 17.31 1.60
C ALA A 104 8.74 18.80 1.86
N TYR A 105 8.36 19.55 0.82
CA TYR A 105 7.97 20.95 0.96
C TYR A 105 6.67 21.11 1.75
N SER A 106 5.67 20.26 1.53
CA SER A 106 4.41 20.28 2.30
C SER A 106 4.65 20.04 3.79
N VAL A 107 5.49 19.07 4.15
CA VAL A 107 5.87 18.82 5.54
C VAL A 107 6.65 20.01 6.12
N LYS A 108 7.63 20.53 5.39
CA LYS A 108 8.44 21.69 5.83
C LYS A 108 7.58 22.95 6.04
N LEU A 109 6.61 23.19 5.15
CA LEU A 109 5.63 24.27 5.29
C LEU A 109 4.80 24.08 6.56
N THR A 110 4.26 22.88 6.77
CA THR A 110 3.43 22.55 7.93
C THR A 110 4.20 22.76 9.23
N MET A 111 5.45 22.26 9.30
CA MET A 111 6.33 22.48 10.45
C MET A 111 6.58 23.97 10.70
N LYS A 112 6.88 24.75 9.65
CA LYS A 112 7.11 26.20 9.77
C LYS A 112 5.86 26.97 10.25
N LEU A 113 4.67 26.55 9.81
CA LEU A 113 3.40 27.14 10.24
C LEU A 113 3.08 26.80 11.71
N MET A 114 3.35 25.57 12.14
CA MET A 114 3.18 25.15 13.53
C MET A 114 4.15 25.88 14.47
N ASP A 115 5.40 26.05 14.06
CA ASP A 115 6.43 26.73 14.86
C ASP A 115 6.14 28.24 14.99
N ARG A 116 5.52 28.84 13.96
CA ARG A 116 5.02 30.22 13.99
C ARG A 116 3.78 30.43 14.88
N ARG A 117 2.99 29.39 15.13
CA ARG A 117 1.85 29.44 16.07
C ARG A 117 2.25 29.28 17.53
N LYS A 118 3.47 28.83 17.79
CA LYS A 118 4.00 28.58 19.15
C LYS A 118 4.79 29.76 19.73
N LYS A 119 5.04 30.79 18.91
CA LYS A 119 5.49 32.13 19.34
C LYS A 119 4.29 33.06 19.37
#